data_AF-A0A968NV25-F1
#
_entry.id   AF-A0A968NV25-F1
#
_cell.length_a   1.000
_cell.length_b   1.000
_cell.length_c   1.000
_cell.angle_alpha   90.00
_cell.angle_beta   90.00
_cell.angle_gamma   90.00
#
_symmetry.space_group_name_H-M   'P 1'
#
loop_
_entity.id
_entity.type
_entity.pdbx_description
1 polymer ?
#
loop_
_entity_poly.entity_id
_entity_poly.type
_entity_poly.pdbx_seq_one_letter_code
_entity_poly.pdbx_strand_id
1 'polypeptide(L)'
;YLIVTATLGFANGIVATLTASKVTHRKIRRIAAHCKNSLTEADFLNHEILIHRQTTANYRTDYGQVLYRQDGLIEKVSTSNIEPLHAELEHFVSCVRGGNQPSVGGEQALKALRLASLIEQMALDGQAWQQPDLRSIFPDPVSAS
;
A
#
# COMPACT_ATOMS: atom_id res chain seq x y z
N TYR A 1 -20.09 -5.93 16.32
CA TYR A 1 -19.18 -4.78 16.45
C TYR A 1 -17.77 -5.29 16.21
N LEU A 2 -17.27 -5.19 14.98
CA LEU A 2 -16.04 -5.85 14.56
C LEU A 2 -14.98 -4.81 14.16
N ILE A 3 -13.82 -4.94 14.80
CA ILE A 3 -12.55 -4.37 14.39
C ILE A 3 -11.58 -5.54 14.24
N VAL A 4 -10.86 -5.58 13.14
CA VAL A 4 -9.86 -6.62 12.85
C VAL A 4 -8.56 -5.92 12.49
N THR A 5 -7.46 -6.37 13.09
CA THR A 5 -6.10 -5.97 12.71
C THR A 5 -5.33 -7.24 12.34
N ALA A 6 -4.82 -7.29 11.12
CA ALA A 6 -3.98 -8.38 10.63
C ALA A 6 -2.58 -7.85 10.34
N THR A 7 -1.55 -8.59 10.76
CA THR A 7 -0.16 -8.30 10.41
C THR A 7 0.35 -9.41 9.50
N LEU A 8 0.86 -9.02 8.33
CA LEU A 8 1.29 -9.91 7.27
C LEU A 8 2.79 -9.75 7.06
N GLY A 9 3.52 -10.87 6.99
CA GLY A 9 4.91 -10.91 6.54
C GLY A 9 4.99 -11.46 5.12
N PHE A 10 5.80 -10.82 4.27
CA PHE A 10 6.05 -11.26 2.90
C PHE A 10 7.46 -11.87 2.78
N ALA A 11 7.66 -12.76 1.81
CA ALA A 11 8.94 -13.44 1.59
C ALA A 11 10.10 -12.47 1.30
N ASN A 12 9.79 -11.30 0.73
CA ASN A 12 10.76 -10.23 0.48
C ASN A 12 11.12 -9.39 1.73
N GLY A 13 10.63 -9.78 2.92
CA GLY A 13 10.89 -9.09 4.18
C GLY A 13 9.99 -7.89 4.44
N ILE A 14 9.05 -7.57 3.55
CA ILE A 14 8.05 -6.52 3.81
C ILE A 14 7.08 -7.01 4.89
N VAL A 15 6.69 -6.11 5.78
CA VAL A 15 5.62 -6.32 6.76
C VAL A 15 4.51 -5.33 6.48
N ALA A 16 3.26 -5.80 6.43
CA ALA A 16 2.08 -4.95 6.25
C ALA A 16 1.09 -5.16 7.39
N THR A 17 0.54 -4.07 7.90
CA THR A 17 -0.53 -4.09 8.91
C THR A 17 -1.82 -3.56 8.28
N LEU A 18 -2.88 -4.35 8.34
CA LEU A 18 -4.19 -4.03 7.81
C LEU A 18 -5.18 -3.90 8.96
N THR A 19 -5.84 -2.75 9.08
CA THR A 19 -6.90 -2.52 10.08
C THR A 19 -8.21 -2.18 9.39
N ALA A 20 -9.26 -2.94 9.71
CA ALA A 20 -10.62 -2.69 9.24
C ALA A 20 -11.58 -2.61 10.43
N SER A 21 -12.42 -1.57 10.48
CA SER A 21 -13.39 -1.37 11.55
C SER A 21 -14.72 -0.90 10.99
N LYS A 22 -15.80 -1.60 11.35
CA LYS A 22 -17.18 -1.19 11.05
C LYS A 22 -17.80 -0.33 12.16
N VAL A 23 -17.12 -0.19 13.29
CA VAL A 23 -17.64 0.49 14.50
C VAL A 23 -17.25 1.96 14.54
N THR A 24 -16.15 2.32 13.86
CA THR A 24 -15.61 3.68 13.90
C THR A 24 -16.50 4.64 13.10
N HIS A 25 -17.05 5.65 13.76
CA HIS A 25 -17.91 6.66 13.12
C HIS A 25 -17.14 7.51 12.08
N ARG A 26 -15.87 7.83 12.36
CA ARG A 26 -15.00 8.56 11.44
C ARG A 26 -14.60 7.65 10.27
N LYS A 27 -14.91 8.08 9.03
CA LYS A 27 -14.41 7.42 7.82
C LYS A 27 -12.91 7.66 7.69
N ILE A 28 -12.13 6.57 7.59
CA ILE A 28 -10.69 6.61 7.35
C ILE A 28 -10.40 5.61 6.24
N ARG A 29 -9.75 6.07 5.16
CA ARG A 29 -9.21 5.22 4.09
C ARG A 29 -7.82 5.74 3.78
N ARG A 30 -6.81 5.11 4.39
CA ARG A 30 -5.42 5.53 4.27
C ARG A 30 -4.52 4.33 4.05
N ILE A 31 -3.45 4.53 3.31
CA ILE A 31 -2.31 3.61 3.24
C ILE A 31 -1.03 4.41 3.48
N ALA A 32 -0.08 3.82 4.21
CA ALA A 32 1.23 4.39 4.43
C ALA A 32 2.28 3.33 4.09
N ALA A 33 3.33 3.74 3.38
CA ALA A 33 4.44 2.90 2.97
C ALA A 33 5.74 3.52 3.47
N HIS A 34 6.41 2.80 4.37
CA HIS A 34 7.73 3.17 4.87
C HIS A 34 8.77 2.55 3.95
N CYS A 35 9.50 3.41 3.24
CA CYS A 35 10.58 3.03 2.34
C CYS A 35 11.93 3.47 2.93
N LYS A 36 13.02 2.94 2.37
CA LYS A 36 14.39 3.20 2.85
C LYS A 36 14.69 4.69 3.09
N ASN A 37 14.23 5.56 2.18
CA ASN A 37 14.54 7.00 2.18
C ASN A 37 13.28 7.89 2.17
N SER A 38 12.09 7.32 2.36
CA SER A 38 10.85 8.10 2.29
C SER A 38 9.69 7.44 3.03
N LEU A 39 8.72 8.26 3.41
CA LEU A 39 7.39 7.84 3.84
C LEU A 39 6.39 8.33 2.81
N THR A 40 5.64 7.41 2.20
CA THR A 40 4.55 7.75 1.29
C THR A 40 3.22 7.47 1.98
N GLU A 41 2.35 8.46 2.08
CA GLU A 41 1.01 8.35 2.62
C GLU A 41 -0.01 8.71 1.56
N ALA A 42 -1.07 7.92 1.42
CA ALA A 42 -2.20 8.26 0.58
C ALA A 42 -3.50 8.25 1.39
N ASP A 43 -4.26 9.34 1.32
CA ASP A 43 -5.61 9.48 1.85
C ASP A 43 -6.62 9.42 0.71
N PHE A 44 -7.33 8.29 0.63
CA PHE A 44 -8.28 8.01 -0.45
C PHE A 44 -9.58 8.83 -0.33
N LEU A 45 -9.88 9.41 0.85
CA LEU A 45 -11.06 10.26 1.00
C LEU A 45 -10.77 11.69 0.52
N ASN A 46 -9.53 12.14 0.68
CA ASN A 46 -9.11 13.50 0.31
C ASN A 46 -8.35 13.56 -1.02
N HIS A 47 -8.19 12.42 -1.72
CA HIS A 47 -7.44 12.33 -2.98
C HIS A 47 -6.03 12.92 -2.89
N GLU A 48 -5.38 12.71 -1.74
CA GLU A 48 -4.10 13.32 -1.39
C GLU A 48 -3.04 12.26 -1.21
N ILE A 49 -1.89 12.47 -1.83
CA ILE A 49 -0.69 11.67 -1.61
C ILE A 49 0.41 12.61 -1.11
N LEU A 50 1.01 12.26 0.03
CA LEU A 50 2.14 12.95 0.64
C LEU A 50 3.36 12.05 0.59
N ILE A 51 4.47 12.56 0.06
CA ILE A 51 5.76 11.87 0.05
C ILE A 51 6.72 12.69 0.90
N HIS A 52 7.02 12.19 2.09
CA HIS A 52 8.02 12.75 2.99
C HIS A 52 9.37 12.14 2.66
N ARG A 53 10.34 12.96 2.24
CA ARG A 53 11.70 12.53 1.94
C ARG A 53 12.67 13.14 2.93
N GLN A 54 13.59 12.32 3.43
CA GLN A 54 14.74 12.83 4.17
C GLN A 54 15.73 13.41 3.16
N THR A 55 15.98 14.71 3.25
CA THR A 55 17.02 15.39 2.49
C THR A 55 18.18 15.66 3.43
N THR A 56 19.39 15.24 3.04
CA THR A 56 20.63 15.70 3.69
C THR A 56 21.41 16.54 2.69
N ALA A 57 20.81 17.65 2.24
CA ALA A 57 21.52 18.66 1.48
C ALA A 57 22.20 19.61 2.48
N ASN A 58 23.49 19.40 2.69
CA ASN A 58 24.31 20.32 3.47
C ASN A 58 24.82 21.41 2.51
N TYR A 59 24.28 22.62 2.60
CA TYR A 59 24.92 23.76 1.96
C TYR A 59 26.09 24.21 2.86
N ARG A 60 27.32 23.93 2.39
CA ARG A 60 28.56 24.38 3.02
C ARG A 60 29.04 25.64 2.31
N THR A 61 29.44 26.65 3.08
CA THR A 61 30.21 27.78 2.55
C THR A 61 31.63 27.34 2.22
N ASP A 62 32.34 28.16 1.44
CA ASP A 62 33.78 28.00 1.15
C ASP A 62 34.64 27.99 2.43
N TYR A 63 34.09 28.44 3.56
CA TYR A 63 34.72 28.46 4.89
C TYR A 63 34.29 27.29 5.81
N GLY A 64 33.62 26.27 5.27
CA GLY A 64 33.32 25.02 5.97
C GLY A 64 32.17 25.08 6.99
N GLN A 65 31.45 26.20 7.08
CA GLN A 65 30.30 26.34 7.97
C GLN A 65 29.02 25.84 7.28
N VAL A 66 28.24 25.00 7.98
CA VAL A 66 26.91 24.57 7.52
C VAL A 66 25.93 25.70 7.82
N LEU A 67 25.47 26.40 6.78
CA LEU A 67 24.55 27.55 6.94
C LEU A 67 23.08 27.12 7.04
N TYR A 68 22.72 26.01 6.42
CA TYR A 68 21.34 25.54 6.34
C TYR A 68 21.29 24.03 6.17
N ARG A 69 20.41 23.37 6.94
CA ARG A 69 20.09 21.96 6.81
C ARG A 69 18.61 21.87 6.46
N GLN A 70 18.31 21.42 5.25
CA GLN A 70 16.93 21.12 4.89
C GLN A 70 16.56 19.78 5.53
N ASP A 71 15.89 19.80 6.69
CA ASP A 71 15.60 18.58 7.48
C ASP A 71 14.55 17.65 6.83
N GLY A 72 13.94 18.05 5.71
CA GLY A 72 13.06 17.20 4.93
C GLY A 72 12.41 17.92 3.76
N LEU A 73 11.85 17.16 2.83
CA LEU A 73 10.99 17.65 1.75
C LEU A 73 9.67 16.89 1.82
N ILE A 74 8.55 17.62 1.78
CA ILE A 74 7.21 17.02 1.65
C ILE A 74 6.70 17.36 0.26
N GLU A 75 6.59 16.35 -0.59
CA GLU A 75 5.95 16.47 -1.90
C GLU A 75 4.46 16.14 -1.75
N LYS A 76 3.61 17.08 -2.16
CA LYS A 76 2.15 16.86 -2.25
C LYS A 76 1.80 16.57 -3.69
N VAL A 77 1.26 15.38 -3.94
CA VAL A 77 0.76 14.98 -5.25
C VAL A 77 -0.77 15.05 -5.23
N SER A 78 -1.31 15.95 -6.04
CA SER A 78 -2.75 16.02 -6.32
C SER A 78 -3.09 15.01 -7.42
N THR A 79 -4.07 14.15 -7.19
CA THR A 79 -4.59 13.27 -8.25
C THR A 79 -5.56 14.04 -9.14
N SER A 80 -5.76 13.58 -10.38
CA SER A 80 -6.81 14.13 -11.25
C SER A 80 -8.19 13.94 -10.61
N ASN A 81 -9.13 14.84 -10.91
CA ASN A 81 -10.50 14.80 -10.37
C ASN A 81 -11.41 13.82 -11.13
N ILE A 82 -10.84 12.78 -11.73
CA ILE A 82 -11.60 11.78 -12.47
C ILE A 82 -12.29 10.87 -11.46
N GLU A 83 -13.59 10.64 -11.63
CA GLU A 83 -14.34 9.72 -10.79
C GLU A 83 -13.71 8.31 -10.86
N PRO A 84 -13.32 7.70 -9.72
CA PRO A 84 -12.61 6.42 -9.73
C PRO A 84 -13.36 5.29 -10.45
N LEU A 85 -14.68 5.22 -10.26
CA LEU A 85 -15.52 4.21 -10.91
C LEU A 85 -15.59 4.41 -12.42
N HIS A 86 -15.65 5.66 -12.87
CA HIS A 86 -15.62 5.98 -14.30
C HIS A 86 -14.31 5.56 -14.93
N ALA A 87 -13.18 5.90 -14.29
CA ALA A 87 -11.85 5.50 -14.76
C ALA A 87 -11.68 3.97 -14.80
N GLU A 88 -12.21 3.25 -13.81
CA GLU A 88 -12.18 1.78 -13.78
C GLU A 88 -12.99 1.15 -14.92
N LEU A 89 -14.21 1.66 -15.17
CA LEU A 89 -15.06 1.16 -16.25
C LEU A 89 -14.50 1.48 -17.63
N GLU A 90 -13.94 2.67 -17.81
CA GLU A 90 -13.25 3.05 -19.06
C GLU A 90 -12.06 2.13 -19.32
N HIS A 91 -11.23 1.89 -18.29
CA HIS A 91 -10.10 0.96 -18.36
C HIS A 91 -10.57 -0.47 -18.70
N PHE A 92 -11.64 -0.94 -18.06
CA PHE A 92 -12.23 -2.25 -18.33
C PHE A 92 -12.66 -2.40 -19.79
N VAL A 93 -13.43 -1.43 -20.32
CA VAL A 93 -13.88 -1.44 -21.72
C VAL A 93 -12.69 -1.40 -22.68
N SER A 94 -11.67 -0.60 -22.39
CA SER A 94 -10.44 -0.53 -23.18
C SER A 94 -9.71 -1.88 -23.23
N CYS A 95 -9.59 -2.57 -22.09
CA CYS A 95 -8.98 -3.90 -22.01
C CYS A 95 -9.76 -4.94 -22.84
N VAL A 96 -11.09 -4.96 -22.73
CA VAL A 96 -11.95 -5.88 -23.50
C VAL A 96 -11.83 -5.65 -25.01
N ARG A 97 -11.63 -4.40 -25.43
CA ARG A 97 -11.44 -4.03 -26.85
C ARG A 97 -10.03 -4.31 -27.39
N GLY A 98 -9.15 -4.93 -26.59
CA GLY A 98 -7.79 -5.26 -26.98
C GLY A 98 -6.78 -4.11 -26.79
N GLY A 99 -7.18 -3.06 -26.07
CA GLY A 99 -6.36 -1.87 -25.86
C GLY A 99 -5.19 -2.07 -24.91
N ASN A 100 -5.31 -2.92 -23.88
CA ASN A 100 -4.29 -3.23 -22.87
C ASN A 100 -4.66 -4.45 -22.00
N GLN A 101 -3.71 -5.01 -21.24
CA GLN A 101 -4.03 -5.95 -20.15
C GLN A 101 -4.53 -5.18 -18.91
N PRO A 102 -5.47 -5.75 -18.11
CA PRO A 102 -5.96 -5.10 -16.91
C PRO A 102 -4.86 -4.96 -15.87
N SER A 103 -4.76 -3.80 -15.20
CA SER A 103 -3.79 -3.55 -14.14
C SER A 103 -3.96 -4.50 -12.94
N VAL A 104 -5.16 -5.07 -12.77
CA VAL A 104 -5.47 -6.13 -11.81
C VAL A 104 -6.20 -7.24 -12.57
N GLY A 105 -5.52 -8.37 -12.78
CA GLY A 105 -6.09 -9.54 -13.44
C GLY A 105 -6.77 -10.51 -12.46
N GLY A 106 -7.35 -11.58 -13.03
CA GLY A 106 -8.05 -12.61 -12.25
C GLY A 106 -7.14 -13.36 -11.26
N GLU A 107 -5.87 -13.56 -11.60
CA GLU A 107 -4.92 -14.23 -10.70
C GLU A 107 -4.62 -13.37 -9.46
N GLN A 108 -4.43 -12.06 -9.65
CA GLN A 108 -4.23 -11.11 -8.55
C GLN A 108 -5.47 -11.03 -7.66
N ALA A 109 -6.67 -10.98 -8.27
CA ALA A 109 -7.93 -10.98 -7.53
C ALA A 109 -8.10 -12.27 -6.70
N LEU A 110 -7.76 -13.42 -7.26
CA LEU A 110 -7.80 -14.71 -6.54
C LEU A 110 -6.83 -14.74 -5.36
N LYS A 111 -5.61 -14.23 -5.51
CA LYS A 111 -4.63 -14.11 -4.42
C LYS A 111 -5.15 -13.23 -3.29
N ALA A 112 -5.75 -12.08 -3.63
CA ALA A 112 -6.34 -11.18 -2.64
C ALA A 112 -7.52 -11.83 -1.89
N LEU A 113 -8.39 -12.56 -2.60
CA LEU A 113 -9.52 -13.25 -1.98
C LEU A 113 -9.06 -14.37 -1.04
N ARG A 114 -8.06 -15.16 -1.44
CA ARG A 114 -7.47 -16.20 -0.57
C ARG A 114 -6.89 -15.61 0.70
N LEU A 115 -6.17 -14.48 0.60
CA LEU A 115 -5.63 -13.78 1.75
C LEU A 115 -6.74 -13.28 2.69
N ALA A 116 -7.79 -12.68 2.13
CA ALA A 116 -8.93 -12.20 2.92
C ALA A 116 -9.63 -13.34 3.67
N SER A 117 -9.84 -14.49 3.00
CA SER A 117 -10.42 -15.68 3.62
C SER A 117 -9.55 -16.24 4.75
N LEU A 118 -8.23 -16.25 4.58
CA LEU A 118 -7.30 -16.67 5.62
C LEU A 118 -7.36 -15.75 6.85
N ILE A 119 -7.40 -14.43 6.64
CA ILE A 119 -7.55 -13.44 7.72
C ILE A 119 -8.87 -13.64 8.46
N GLU A 120 -9.96 -13.88 7.73
CA GLU A 120 -11.29 -14.12 8.31
C GLU A 120 -11.29 -15.37 9.20
N GLN A 121 -10.74 -16.48 8.71
CA GLN A 121 -10.63 -17.73 9.49
C GLN A 121 -9.84 -17.52 10.78
N MET A 122 -8.65 -16.93 10.69
CA MET A 122 -7.84 -16.61 11.87
C MET A 122 -8.55 -15.71 12.88
N ALA A 123 -9.27 -14.71 12.39
CA ALA A 123 -9.98 -13.76 13.24
C ALA A 123 -11.15 -14.41 14.00
N LEU A 124 -11.81 -15.40 13.40
CA LEU A 124 -12.91 -16.15 14.01
C LEU A 124 -12.43 -17.18 15.03
N ASP A 125 -11.28 -17.81 14.78
CA ASP A 125 -10.72 -18.86 15.64
C ASP A 125 -10.10 -18.30 16.94
N GLY A 126 -9.99 -16.97 17.08
CA GLY A 126 -9.49 -16.31 18.27
C GLY A 126 -8.01 -16.60 18.57
N GLN A 127 -7.27 -17.15 17.59
CA GLN A 127 -5.87 -17.49 17.75
C GLN A 127 -4.98 -16.29 17.38
N ALA A 128 -4.07 -15.92 18.30
CA ALA A 128 -2.91 -15.13 17.93
C ALA A 128 -2.03 -16.01 17.01
N TRP A 129 -1.83 -15.58 15.77
CA TRP A 129 -1.06 -16.29 14.76
C TRP A 129 0.29 -16.77 15.30
N GLN A 130 0.48 -18.09 15.35
CA GLN A 130 1.79 -18.73 15.39
C GLN A 130 2.15 -19.13 13.96
N GLN A 131 3.28 -18.63 13.49
CA GLN A 131 3.78 -18.67 12.11
C GLN A 131 3.70 -20.07 11.45
N PRO A 132 2.79 -20.30 10.48
CA PRO A 132 2.92 -21.34 9.48
C PRO A 132 3.67 -20.77 8.26
N ASP A 133 4.39 -21.65 7.56
CA ASP A 133 5.23 -21.30 6.40
C ASP A 133 4.40 -20.70 5.25
N LEU A 134 4.38 -19.37 5.16
CA LEU A 134 3.76 -18.57 4.08
C LEU A 134 4.32 -18.88 2.68
N ARG A 135 5.46 -19.60 2.62
CA ARG A 135 6.06 -20.15 1.40
C ARG A 135 5.12 -21.06 0.60
N SER A 136 4.15 -21.69 1.28
CA SER A 136 3.18 -22.57 0.63
C SER A 136 2.02 -21.83 -0.05
N ILE A 137 1.72 -20.59 0.37
CA ILE A 137 0.55 -19.82 -0.08
C ILE A 137 0.91 -18.83 -1.19
N PHE A 138 2.12 -18.28 -1.16
CA PHE A 138 2.63 -17.36 -2.19
C PHE A 138 3.98 -17.86 -2.72
N PRO A 139 4.00 -18.79 -3.69
CA PRO A 139 5.22 -19.13 -4.40
C PRO A 139 5.67 -17.95 -5.28
N ASP A 140 6.99 -17.78 -5.38
CA ASP A 140 7.64 -16.64 -6.04
C ASP A 140 7.21 -16.45 -7.50
N PRO A 141 7.05 -15.21 -7.99
CA PRO A 141 6.74 -14.92 -9.39
C PRO A 141 7.89 -15.24 -10.37
N VAL A 142 9.05 -15.73 -9.91
CA VAL A 142 10.25 -15.96 -10.75
C VAL A 142 10.34 -17.39 -11.29
N SER A 143 9.26 -18.18 -11.20
CA SER A 143 9.24 -19.56 -11.74
C SER A 143 8.62 -19.69 -13.13
N ALA A 144 8.28 -18.58 -13.80
CA ALA A 144 7.91 -18.59 -15.21
C ALA A 144 8.93 -17.73 -15.98
N SER A 145 9.91 -18.43 -16.51
CA SER A 145 10.88 -18.02 -17.55
C SER A 145 10.24 -17.26 -18.71
#